data_AF-A0A947NNQ3-F1
#
_entry.id   AF-A0A947NNQ3-F1
#
_cell.length_a   1.000
_cell.length_b   1.000
_cell.length_c   1.000
_cell.angle_alpha   90.00
_cell.angle_beta   90.00
_cell.angle_gamma   90.00
#
_symmetry.space_group_name_H-M   'P 1'
#
loop_
_entity.id
_entity.type
_entity.pdbx_description
1 polymer ?
#
loop_
_entity_poly.entity_id
_entity_poly.type
_entity_poly.pdbx_seq_one_letter_code
_entity_poly.pdbx_strand_id
1 'polypeptide(L)'
;MFLVIHASVGALVGNAVGSPAAAFSLSFLLHFLLDMIPHGDLVVYEGYKKRRGIRKAIIHTSLDALMVVIMLTIIFSLGHMISAEIAVAAGIVGGLLPDLLVALFELTQPKGTRWSGRQLTKFHDWHMRNHVFLIKKFFRGDVPLKYGYLIQAVVIVVLLKLIL
;
A
#
# COMPACT_ATOMS: atom_id res chain seq x y z
N MET A 1 -6.55 0.11 -0.44
CA MET A 1 -5.18 -0.27 -0.82
C MET A 1 -4.86 0.42 -2.10
N PHE A 2 -3.86 1.29 -2.06
CA PHE A 2 -3.27 1.93 -3.24
C PHE A 2 -1.81 1.51 -3.31
N LEU A 3 -1.58 0.26 -3.70
CA LEU A 3 -0.29 -0.38 -3.88
C LEU A 3 0.65 0.48 -4.73
N VAL A 4 0.14 1.16 -5.75
CA VAL A 4 0.98 2.03 -6.60
C VAL A 4 1.59 3.17 -5.79
N ILE A 5 0.87 3.75 -4.83
CA ILE A 5 1.40 4.81 -3.98
C ILE A 5 2.47 4.24 -3.05
N HIS A 6 2.18 3.12 -2.39
CA HIS A 6 3.11 2.47 -1.46
C HIS A 6 4.41 2.03 -2.15
N ALA A 7 4.31 1.41 -3.33
CA ALA A 7 5.47 1.03 -4.13
C ALA A 7 6.27 2.24 -4.61
N SER A 8 5.59 3.27 -5.13
CA SER A 8 6.27 4.44 -5.72
C SER A 8 6.94 5.31 -4.68
N VAL A 9 6.29 5.54 -3.54
CA VAL A 9 6.92 6.23 -2.40
C VAL A 9 8.10 5.40 -1.88
N GLY A 10 7.94 4.08 -1.79
CA GLY A 10 9.04 3.19 -1.41
C GLY A 10 10.25 3.29 -2.34
N ALA A 11 10.00 3.34 -3.65
CA ALA A 11 11.05 3.55 -4.66
C ALA A 11 11.78 4.88 -4.47
N LEU A 12 11.04 5.99 -4.27
CA LEU A 12 11.62 7.31 -4.04
C LEU A 12 12.44 7.38 -2.76
N VAL A 13 11.93 6.83 -1.65
CA VAL A 13 12.65 6.76 -0.37
C VAL A 13 13.94 5.96 -0.54
N GLY A 14 13.88 4.83 -1.25
CA GLY A 14 15.05 4.02 -1.54
C GLY A 14 16.11 4.77 -2.33
N ASN A 15 15.69 5.53 -3.34
CA ASN A 15 16.61 6.35 -4.12
C ASN A 15 17.23 7.48 -3.27
N ALA A 16 16.41 8.17 -2.46
CA ALA A 16 16.85 9.31 -1.67
C ALA A 16 17.82 8.93 -0.54
N VAL A 17 17.63 7.76 0.08
CA VAL A 17 18.41 7.33 1.26
C VAL A 17 19.63 6.50 0.86
N GLY A 18 19.56 5.76 -0.25
CA GLY A 18 20.66 4.94 -0.77
C GLY A 18 21.05 3.71 0.05
N SER A 19 20.66 3.64 1.33
CA SER A 19 20.85 2.47 2.21
C SER A 19 19.64 1.54 2.15
N PRO A 20 19.80 0.25 1.76
CA PRO A 20 18.69 -0.69 1.67
C PRO A 20 17.93 -0.92 2.99
N ALA A 21 18.65 -1.03 4.11
CA ALA A 21 18.02 -1.26 5.41
C ALA A 21 17.18 -0.04 5.86
N ALA A 22 17.70 1.16 5.64
CA ALA A 22 16.99 2.40 5.94
C ALA A 22 15.80 2.60 4.99
N ALA A 23 15.99 2.32 3.69
CA ALA A 23 14.94 2.39 2.68
C ALA A 23 13.76 1.48 3.01
N PHE A 24 14.04 0.21 3.35
CA PHE A 24 13.02 -0.74 3.77
C PHE A 24 12.28 -0.23 5.02
N SER A 25 13.03 0.14 6.06
CA SER A 25 12.45 0.51 7.36
C SER A 25 11.60 1.78 7.26
N LEU A 26 12.08 2.81 6.57
CA LEU A 26 11.34 4.06 6.37
C LEU A 26 10.10 3.84 5.50
N SER A 27 10.20 3.07 4.42
CA SER A 27 9.06 2.77 3.55
C SER A 27 8.00 1.94 4.27
N PHE A 28 8.43 0.97 5.10
CA PHE A 28 7.54 0.18 5.94
C PHE A 28 6.79 1.05 6.95
N LEU A 29 7.44 2.04 7.56
CA LEU A 29 6.77 2.98 8.48
C LEU A 29 5.86 3.95 7.73
N LEU A 30 6.32 4.48 6.59
CA LEU A 30 5.55 5.39 5.74
C LEU A 30 4.28 4.75 5.20
N HIS A 31 4.29 3.44 4.94
CA HIS A 31 3.10 2.69 4.57
C HIS A 31 1.93 3.04 5.50
N PHE A 32 2.10 2.91 6.82
CA PHE A 32 1.05 3.16 7.81
C PHE A 32 0.63 4.63 7.87
N LEU A 33 1.52 5.56 7.54
CA LEU A 33 1.15 6.98 7.48
C LEU A 33 0.31 7.28 6.25
N LEU A 34 0.63 6.64 5.12
CA LEU A 34 -0.11 6.80 3.87
C LEU A 34 -1.47 6.10 3.93
N ASP A 35 -1.54 4.91 4.52
CA ASP A 35 -2.77 4.11 4.62
C ASP A 35 -3.81 4.76 5.55
N MET A 36 -3.38 5.61 6.49
CA MET A 36 -4.27 6.43 7.32
C MET A 36 -5.06 7.47 6.51
N ILE A 37 -4.58 7.88 5.34
CA ILE A 37 -5.25 8.89 4.50
C ILE A 37 -6.57 8.29 3.99
N PRO A 38 -7.74 8.89 4.29
CA PRO A 38 -9.03 8.34 3.87
C PRO A 38 -9.11 8.16 2.34
N HIS A 39 -9.35 6.91 1.89
CA HIS A 39 -9.32 6.58 0.47
C HIS A 39 -10.45 5.65 -0.04
N GLY A 40 -11.44 5.32 0.78
CA GLY A 40 -12.73 4.82 0.30
C GLY A 40 -12.79 3.35 -0.12
N ASP A 41 -11.78 2.58 0.24
CA ASP A 41 -11.63 1.16 -0.06
C ASP A 41 -12.24 0.24 1.03
N LEU A 42 -12.62 0.78 2.19
CA LEU A 42 -13.21 -0.01 3.28
C LEU A 42 -14.52 -0.67 2.82
N VAL A 43 -15.32 0.03 2.00
CA VAL A 43 -16.54 -0.54 1.41
C VAL A 43 -16.23 -1.72 0.48
N VAL A 44 -15.12 -1.65 -0.26
CA VAL A 44 -14.69 -2.73 -1.16
C VAL A 44 -14.21 -3.93 -0.34
N TYR A 45 -13.42 -3.67 0.69
CA TYR A 45 -12.93 -4.69 1.64
C TYR A 45 -14.08 -5.39 2.38
N GLU A 46 -15.03 -4.64 2.94
CA GLU A 46 -16.20 -5.18 3.65
C GLU A 46 -17.10 -6.03 2.74
N GLY A 47 -17.25 -5.61 1.47
CA GLY A 47 -17.93 -6.40 0.46
C GLY A 47 -17.23 -7.74 0.25
N TYR A 48 -15.92 -7.72 0.00
CA TYR A 48 -15.11 -8.92 -0.15
C TYR A 48 -15.25 -9.88 1.03
N LYS A 49 -15.13 -9.40 2.28
CA LYS A 49 -15.26 -10.21 3.50
C LYS A 49 -16.64 -10.88 3.60
N LYS A 50 -17.70 -10.19 3.20
CA LYS A 50 -19.08 -10.71 3.17
C LYS A 50 -19.38 -11.56 1.93
N ARG A 51 -18.37 -11.85 1.11
CA ARG A 51 -18.50 -12.53 -0.20
C ARG A 51 -19.45 -11.81 -1.16
N ARG A 52 -19.65 -10.50 -0.98
CA ARG A 52 -20.51 -9.63 -1.80
C ARG A 52 -19.61 -8.68 -2.59
N GLY A 53 -19.64 -8.76 -3.92
CA GLY A 53 -18.80 -7.88 -4.75
C GLY A 53 -17.33 -8.30 -4.82
N ILE A 54 -17.04 -9.59 -4.70
CA ILE A 54 -15.70 -10.18 -4.94
C ILE A 54 -15.14 -9.70 -6.29
N ARG A 55 -15.96 -9.69 -7.34
CA ARG A 55 -15.56 -9.18 -8.66
C ARG A 55 -15.06 -7.73 -8.60
N LYS A 56 -15.71 -6.87 -7.82
CA LYS A 56 -15.30 -5.46 -7.67
C LYS A 56 -13.96 -5.36 -6.95
N ALA A 57 -13.75 -6.15 -5.90
CA ALA A 57 -12.48 -6.21 -5.18
C ALA A 57 -11.34 -6.70 -6.09
N ILE A 58 -11.55 -7.79 -6.83
CA ILE A 58 -10.57 -8.30 -7.80
C ILE A 58 -10.21 -7.24 -8.84
N ILE A 59 -11.21 -6.64 -9.49
CA ILE A 59 -10.97 -5.60 -10.52
C ILE A 59 -10.18 -4.43 -9.92
N HIS A 60 -10.57 -3.95 -8.75
CA HIS A 60 -9.90 -2.83 -8.08
C HIS A 60 -8.44 -3.15 -7.79
N THR A 61 -8.16 -4.27 -7.12
CA THR A 61 -6.80 -4.68 -6.77
C THR A 61 -5.96 -5.01 -8.01
N SER A 62 -6.54 -5.62 -9.05
CA SER A 62 -5.83 -5.93 -10.30
C SER A 62 -5.45 -4.66 -11.07
N LEU A 63 -6.34 -3.67 -11.14
CA LEU A 63 -6.03 -2.39 -11.78
C LEU A 63 -4.94 -1.63 -11.01
N ASP A 64 -4.99 -1.66 -9.70
CA ASP A 64 -3.99 -1.01 -8.85
C ASP A 64 -2.61 -1.71 -8.95
N ALA A 65 -2.58 -3.05 -9.00
CA ALA A 65 -1.36 -3.82 -9.26
C ALA A 65 -0.80 -3.56 -10.67
N LEU A 66 -1.66 -3.45 -11.68
CA LEU A 66 -1.23 -3.05 -13.02
C LEU A 66 -0.60 -1.64 -13.00
N MET A 67 -1.16 -0.73 -12.19
CA MET A 67 -0.62 0.61 -12.03
C MET A 67 0.74 0.63 -11.33
N VAL A 68 0.98 -0.27 -10.36
CA VAL A 68 2.32 -0.50 -9.80
C VAL A 68 3.30 -0.86 -10.91
N VAL A 69 2.97 -1.84 -11.76
CA VAL A 69 3.86 -2.28 -12.85
C VAL A 69 4.18 -1.13 -13.79
N ILE A 70 3.15 -0.40 -14.26
CA ILE A 70 3.33 0.74 -15.16
C ILE A 70 4.23 1.81 -14.52
N MET A 71 3.96 2.17 -13.26
CA MET A 71 4.68 3.24 -12.56
C MET A 71 6.14 2.86 -12.30
N LEU A 72 6.40 1.62 -11.89
CA LEU A 72 7.77 1.12 -11.73
C LEU A 72 8.50 1.08 -13.08
N THR A 73 7.84 0.64 -14.16
CA THR A 73 8.44 0.70 -15.52
C THR A 73 8.82 2.13 -15.89
N ILE A 74 7.97 3.12 -15.63
CA ILE A 74 8.30 4.54 -15.85
C ILE A 74 9.53 4.93 -15.01
N ILE A 75 9.52 4.65 -13.70
CA ILE A 75 10.63 4.99 -12.78
C ILE A 75 11.96 4.38 -13.25
N PHE A 76 11.99 3.11 -13.63
CA PHE A 76 13.20 2.41 -14.06
C PHE A 76 13.62 2.77 -15.50
N SER A 77 12.68 3.13 -16.38
CA SER A 77 13.01 3.56 -17.76
C SER A 77 13.61 4.97 -17.82
N LEU A 78 13.28 5.84 -16.86
CA LEU A 78 13.89 7.16 -16.66
C LEU A 78 15.25 7.05 -15.92
N GLY A 79 16.00 5.97 -16.21
CA GLY A 79 17.09 5.42 -15.40
C GLY A 79 18.29 6.32 -15.09
N HIS A 80 18.32 7.57 -15.55
CA HIS A 80 19.30 8.57 -15.11
C HIS A 80 19.09 9.04 -13.65
N MET A 81 17.93 8.73 -13.03
CA MET A 81 17.60 9.17 -11.66
C MET A 81 17.86 8.14 -10.56
N ILE A 82 18.05 6.85 -10.89
CA ILE A 82 18.22 5.79 -9.89
C ILE A 82 19.70 5.54 -9.63
N SER A 83 20.21 6.06 -8.53
CA SER A 83 21.61 5.87 -8.14
C SER A 83 21.83 4.66 -7.20
N ALA A 84 20.76 4.09 -6.64
CA ALA A 84 20.84 3.04 -5.62
C ALA A 84 19.77 1.94 -5.81
N GLU A 85 19.92 1.12 -6.85
CA GLU A 85 18.94 0.10 -7.27
C GLU A 85 18.51 -0.84 -6.13
N ILE A 86 19.47 -1.33 -5.33
CA ILE A 86 19.18 -2.24 -4.20
C ILE A 86 18.35 -1.53 -3.13
N ALA A 87 18.63 -0.24 -2.88
CA ALA A 87 17.88 0.53 -1.90
C ALA A 87 16.47 0.86 -2.40
N VAL A 88 16.32 1.17 -3.69
CA VAL A 88 15.01 1.31 -4.35
C VAL A 88 14.19 0.02 -4.21
N ALA A 89 14.76 -1.13 -4.54
CA ALA A 89 14.09 -2.43 -4.39
C ALA A 89 13.69 -2.70 -2.93
N ALA A 90 14.59 -2.46 -1.98
CA ALA A 90 14.31 -2.63 -0.55
C ALA A 90 13.19 -1.68 -0.05
N GLY A 91 13.14 -0.45 -0.56
CA GLY A 91 12.07 0.50 -0.26
C GLY A 91 10.72 0.08 -0.83
N ILE A 92 10.67 -0.38 -2.08
CA ILE A 92 9.45 -0.95 -2.69
C ILE A 92 8.94 -2.13 -1.86
N VAL A 93 9.83 -3.07 -1.50
CA VAL A 93 9.47 -4.22 -0.65
C VAL A 93 8.96 -3.75 0.71
N GLY A 94 9.63 -2.79 1.35
CA GLY A 94 9.21 -2.24 2.64
C GLY A 94 7.82 -1.60 2.58
N GLY A 95 7.52 -0.83 1.53
CA GLY A 95 6.23 -0.18 1.33
C GLY A 95 5.08 -1.16 1.02
N LEU A 96 5.35 -2.26 0.30
CA LEU A 96 4.33 -3.25 -0.08
C LEU A 96 4.12 -4.36 0.95
N LEU A 97 5.13 -4.67 1.76
CA LEU A 97 5.09 -5.81 2.68
C LEU A 97 3.90 -5.79 3.65
N PRO A 98 3.51 -4.65 4.26
CA PRO A 98 2.34 -4.61 5.13
C PRO A 98 1.06 -5.14 4.47
N ASP A 99 0.77 -4.69 3.25
CA ASP A 99 -0.41 -5.13 2.50
C ASP A 99 -0.33 -6.61 2.12
N LEU A 100 0.86 -7.08 1.75
CA LEU A 100 1.08 -8.49 1.44
C LEU A 100 0.86 -9.38 2.67
N LEU A 101 1.23 -8.93 3.87
CA LEU A 101 0.97 -9.65 5.12
C LEU A 101 -0.52 -9.69 5.45
N VAL A 102 -1.25 -8.59 5.21
CA VAL A 102 -2.73 -8.56 5.33
C VAL A 102 -3.37 -9.50 4.31
N ALA A 103 -2.96 -9.48 3.05
CA ALA A 103 -3.45 -10.39 2.02
C ALA A 103 -3.16 -11.86 2.37
N LEU A 104 -1.96 -12.16 2.88
CA LEU A 104 -1.58 -13.49 3.34
C LEU A 104 -2.48 -13.95 4.50
N PHE A 105 -2.77 -13.07 5.46
CA PHE A 105 -3.73 -13.34 6.53
C PHE A 105 -5.11 -13.67 5.96
N GLU A 106 -5.59 -12.85 5.03
CA GLU A 106 -6.91 -12.99 4.45
C GLU A 106 -7.06 -14.28 3.62
N LEU A 107 -6.00 -14.73 2.96
CA LEU A 107 -5.98 -15.99 2.20
C LEU A 107 -5.88 -17.22 3.09
N THR A 108 -5.03 -17.17 4.12
CA THR A 108 -4.74 -18.34 4.95
C THR A 108 -5.73 -18.51 6.09
N GLN A 109 -6.38 -17.43 6.54
CA GLN A 109 -7.30 -17.39 7.69
C GLN A 109 -6.84 -18.32 8.81
N PRO A 110 -5.60 -18.18 9.31
CA PRO A 110 -4.93 -19.24 10.06
C PRO A 110 -5.75 -19.59 11.30
N LYS A 111 -6.36 -20.77 11.29
CA LYS A 111 -7.17 -21.29 12.39
C LYS A 111 -6.24 -21.92 13.42
N GLY A 112 -6.04 -21.26 14.56
CA GLY A 112 -5.39 -21.87 15.71
C GLY A 112 -4.42 -20.97 16.45
N THR A 113 -4.08 -21.38 17.67
CA THR A 113 -3.25 -20.64 18.63
C THR A 113 -1.75 -20.75 18.34
N ARG A 114 -1.32 -21.21 17.15
CA ARG A 114 0.11 -21.25 16.78
C ARG A 114 0.68 -19.83 16.76
N TRP A 115 1.92 -19.69 17.23
CA TRP A 115 2.54 -18.38 17.41
C TRP A 115 2.52 -17.53 16.14
N SER A 116 2.89 -18.10 14.98
CA SER A 116 2.86 -17.40 13.70
C SER A 116 1.46 -16.91 13.32
N GLY A 117 0.43 -17.72 13.54
CA GLY A 117 -0.97 -17.32 13.35
C GLY A 117 -1.36 -16.14 14.24
N ARG A 118 -0.98 -16.17 15.53
CA ARG A 118 -1.25 -15.06 16.46
C ARG A 118 -0.55 -13.77 16.04
N GLN A 119 0.70 -13.84 15.57
CA GLN A 119 1.41 -12.64 15.12
C GLN A 119 0.74 -12.06 13.88
N LEU A 120 0.33 -12.90 12.94
CA LEU A 120 -0.35 -12.46 11.73
C LEU A 120 -1.73 -11.83 12.04
N THR A 121 -2.49 -12.40 12.98
CA THR A 121 -3.74 -11.79 13.49
C THR A 121 -3.47 -10.43 14.15
N LYS A 122 -2.48 -10.35 15.04
CA LYS A 122 -2.13 -9.08 15.70
C LYS A 122 -1.71 -8.01 14.70
N PHE A 123 -0.92 -8.39 13.71
CA PHE A 123 -0.48 -7.51 12.64
C PHE A 123 -1.67 -7.02 11.82
N HIS A 124 -2.51 -7.94 11.34
CA HIS A 124 -3.74 -7.62 10.62
C HIS A 124 -4.63 -6.65 11.41
N ASP A 125 -4.92 -6.93 12.68
CA ASP A 125 -5.80 -6.09 13.49
C ASP A 125 -5.20 -4.72 13.80
N TRP A 126 -3.87 -4.63 13.89
CA TRP A 126 -3.19 -3.36 14.05
C TRP A 126 -3.17 -2.55 12.73
N HIS A 127 -2.85 -3.18 11.60
CA HIS A 127 -2.92 -2.58 10.26
C HIS A 127 -4.32 -2.02 9.99
N MET A 128 -5.36 -2.83 10.17
CA MET A 128 -6.75 -2.40 9.95
C MET A 128 -7.18 -1.27 10.89
N ARG A 129 -6.66 -1.22 12.12
CA ARG A 129 -6.91 -0.09 13.04
C ARG A 129 -6.20 1.19 12.60
N ASN A 130 -5.00 1.07 12.05
CA ASN A 130 -4.25 2.19 11.49
C ASN A 130 -4.96 2.76 10.25
N HIS A 131 -5.33 1.90 9.28
CA HIS A 131 -6.03 2.27 8.05
C HIS A 131 -7.30 3.09 8.32
N VAL A 132 -8.12 2.66 9.28
CA VAL A 132 -9.38 3.36 9.62
C VAL A 132 -9.21 4.49 10.64
N PHE A 133 -8.00 4.81 11.09
CA PHE A 133 -7.78 5.74 12.20
C PHE A 133 -8.32 7.15 11.92
N LEU A 134 -7.91 7.77 10.81
CA LEU A 134 -8.39 9.12 10.48
C LEU A 134 -9.85 9.11 10.05
N ILE A 135 -10.29 8.05 9.37
CA ILE A 135 -11.71 7.86 9.01
C ILE A 135 -12.57 7.89 10.27
N LYS A 136 -12.27 7.07 11.29
CA LYS A 136 -13.04 7.03 12.54
C LYS A 136 -12.94 8.31 13.35
N LYS A 137 -11.82 9.03 13.26
CA LYS A 137 -11.59 10.26 14.02
C LYS A 137 -12.31 11.47 13.43
N PHE A 138 -12.38 11.58 12.11
CA PHE A 138 -12.83 12.80 11.42
C PHE A 138 -14.07 12.63 10.53
N PHE A 139 -14.48 11.39 10.22
CA PHE A 139 -15.57 11.12 9.27
C PHE A 139 -16.65 10.24 9.91
N ARG A 140 -17.91 10.44 9.48
CA ARG A 140 -19.07 9.63 9.90
C ARG A 140 -19.30 8.44 8.96
N GLY A 141 -18.24 7.77 8.55
CA GLY A 141 -18.24 6.73 7.53
C GLY A 141 -17.04 6.84 6.60
N ASP A 142 -16.84 5.82 5.77
CA ASP A 142 -15.78 5.85 4.77
C ASP A 142 -16.03 6.92 3.70
N VAL A 143 -14.96 7.47 3.14
CA VAL A 143 -15.07 8.42 2.04
C VAL A 143 -15.47 7.68 0.75
N PRO A 144 -16.20 8.31 -0.19
CA PRO A 144 -16.44 7.69 -1.48
C PRO A 144 -15.14 7.32 -2.21
N LEU A 145 -15.04 6.09 -2.74
CA LEU A 145 -13.87 5.56 -3.46
C LEU A 145 -13.35 6.49 -4.58
N LYS A 146 -14.24 7.27 -5.22
CA LYS A 146 -13.86 8.28 -6.23
C LYS A 146 -12.87 9.33 -5.69
N TYR A 147 -12.97 9.69 -4.41
CA TYR A 147 -12.02 10.62 -3.79
C TYR A 147 -10.68 9.94 -3.55
N GLY A 148 -10.67 8.64 -3.21
CA GLY A 148 -9.46 7.85 -3.19
C GLY A 148 -8.73 7.88 -4.53
N TYR A 149 -9.43 7.60 -5.64
CA TYR A 149 -8.82 7.69 -6.98
C TYR A 149 -8.31 9.08 -7.32
N LEU A 150 -9.01 10.14 -6.90
CA LEU A 150 -8.53 11.52 -7.07
C LEU A 150 -7.23 11.76 -6.28
N ILE A 151 -7.17 11.33 -5.02
CA ILE A 151 -5.96 11.42 -4.18
C ILE A 151 -4.82 10.65 -4.83
N GLN A 152 -5.06 9.41 -5.26
CA GLN A 152 -4.08 8.57 -5.95
C GLN A 152 -3.55 9.26 -7.22
N ALA A 153 -4.43 9.83 -8.05
CA ALA A 153 -4.03 10.57 -9.24
C ALA A 153 -3.18 11.80 -8.91
N VAL A 154 -3.57 12.60 -7.91
CA VAL A 154 -2.80 13.77 -7.45
C VAL A 154 -1.42 13.35 -6.96
N VAL A 155 -1.34 12.30 -6.13
CA VAL A 155 -0.06 11.81 -5.61
C VAL A 155 0.81 11.28 -6.75
N ILE A 156 0.27 10.51 -7.70
CA ILE A 156 1.02 10.05 -8.89
C ILE A 156 1.59 11.23 -9.68
N VAL A 157 0.80 12.28 -9.94
CA VAL A 157 1.27 13.47 -10.66
C VAL A 157 2.41 14.16 -9.89
N VAL A 158 2.28 14.30 -8.57
CA VAL A 158 3.33 14.87 -7.72
C VAL A 158 4.59 14.01 -7.77
N LEU A 159 4.46 12.68 -7.64
CA LEU A 159 5.58 11.75 -7.72
C LEU A 159 6.29 11.84 -9.07
N LEU A 160 5.53 11.85 -10.18
CA LEU A 160 6.10 12.01 -11.53
C LEU A 160 6.87 13.32 -11.67
N LYS A 161 6.39 14.44 -11.10
CA LYS A 161 7.11 15.71 -11.09
C LYS A 161 8.38 15.71 -10.23
N LEU A 162 8.48 14.82 -9.25
CA LEU A 162 9.71 14.66 -8.47
C LEU A 162 10.73 13.78 -9.19
N ILE A 163 10.29 13.01 -10.19
CA ILE A 163 11.10 12.06 -10.95
C ILE A 163 11.54 12.65 -12.31
N LEU A 164 10.68 13.43 -12.97
CA LEU A 164 10.92 14.15 -14.23
C LEU A 164 11.58 15.51 -13.97
#